data_AF-A0A529G0L3-F1
#
_entry.id   AF-A0A529G0L3-F1
#
_cell.length_a   1.000
_cell.length_b   1.000
_cell.length_c   1.000
_cell.angle_alpha   90.00
_cell.angle_beta   90.00
_cell.angle_gamma   90.00
#
_symmetry.space_group_name_H-M   'P 1'
#
loop_
_entity.id
_entity.type
_entity.pdbx_description
1 polymer ?
#
loop_
_entity_poly.entity_id
_entity_poly.type
_entity_poly.pdbx_seq_one_letter_code
_entity_poly.pdbx_strand_id
1 'polypeptide(L)'
;NVIMQAPWPVPGFGREVYPGFLQLSGFMSMNLDRHIIAHKDFFMHLVKHDGDNAEKHRDFYDEYLAVMDLTAEFYLQTVDTVFVRHALPKGEMMHRGNPVDTSAIRNVALFTVEGENDDISGLGQTQAAHDLCVNIPADRQAHYMQPAVGHYGVFNGSRFRSEIVPRIVDFITSYGRQMRVAAKPRLVRSAKG
;
A
#
# COMPACT_ATOMS: atom_id res chain seq x y z
N ASN A 1 9.33 -11.13 21.90
CA ASN A 1 8.37 -10.01 21.90
C ASN A 1 9.01 -8.86 21.13
N VAL A 2 8.32 -8.27 20.14
CA VAL A 2 8.83 -7.19 19.27
C VAL A 2 8.36 -5.79 19.70
N ILE A 3 7.63 -5.69 20.81
CA ILE A 3 7.11 -4.44 21.36
C ILE A 3 8.09 -3.84 22.37
N MET A 4 8.27 -2.53 22.32
CA MET A 4 9.09 -1.74 23.24
C MET A 4 8.40 -0.43 23.62
N GLN A 5 8.87 0.23 24.68
CA GLN A 5 8.38 1.57 25.02
C GLN A 5 9.15 2.65 24.25
N ALA A 6 8.43 3.64 23.74
CA ALA A 6 9.03 4.80 23.10
C ALA A 6 9.97 5.55 24.07
N PRO A 7 11.20 5.90 23.65
CA PRO A 7 12.23 6.46 24.54
C PRO A 7 12.01 7.95 24.83
N TRP A 8 12.52 8.44 25.97
CA TRP A 8 12.54 9.87 26.28
C TRP A 8 13.50 10.58 25.30
N PRO A 9 13.23 11.82 24.82
CA PRO A 9 12.16 12.76 25.17
C PRO A 9 10.99 12.78 24.18
N VAL A 10 10.83 11.76 23.34
CA VAL A 10 9.86 11.86 22.24
C VAL A 10 8.45 12.10 22.80
N PRO A 11 7.57 12.87 22.11
CA PRO A 11 6.24 13.20 22.63
C PRO A 11 5.39 11.99 23.04
N GLY A 12 5.67 10.81 22.47
CA GLY A 12 5.03 9.54 22.81
C GLY A 12 5.72 8.72 23.90
N PHE A 13 6.64 9.29 24.70
CA PHE A 13 7.42 8.58 25.71
C PHE A 13 6.57 7.62 26.56
N GLY A 14 7.07 6.39 26.73
CA GLY A 14 6.43 5.34 27.53
C GLY A 14 5.30 4.59 26.81
N ARG A 15 4.84 5.04 25.63
CA ARG A 15 3.86 4.28 24.83
C ARG A 15 4.49 3.01 24.28
N GLU A 16 3.71 1.93 24.26
CA GLU A 16 4.11 0.69 23.62
C GLU A 16 4.05 0.81 22.09
N VAL A 17 5.15 0.47 21.44
CA VAL A 17 5.34 0.59 20.00
C VAL A 17 6.06 -0.65 19.46
N TYR A 18 5.85 -0.93 18.17
CA TYR A 18 6.77 -1.73 17.37
C TYR A 18 7.80 -0.79 16.74
N PRO A 19 9.05 -0.76 17.24
CA PRO A 19 10.02 0.25 16.83
C PRO A 19 10.47 0.11 15.37
N GLY A 20 10.67 1.22 14.69
CA GLY A 20 11.14 1.27 13.31
C GLY A 20 12.48 0.56 13.12
N PHE A 21 13.41 0.65 14.07
CA PHE A 21 14.69 -0.06 13.95
C PHE A 21 14.54 -1.57 14.02
N LEU A 22 13.55 -2.10 14.78
CA LEU A 22 13.24 -3.53 14.78
C LEU A 22 12.53 -3.94 13.49
N GLN A 23 11.67 -3.08 12.95
CA GLN A 23 11.07 -3.28 11.61
C GLN A 23 12.17 -3.45 10.56
N LEU A 24 13.11 -2.51 10.53
CA LEU A 24 14.24 -2.53 9.61
C LEU A 24 15.11 -3.77 9.81
N SER A 25 15.50 -4.05 11.07
CA SER A 25 16.34 -5.20 11.40
C SER A 25 15.69 -6.54 11.02
N GLY A 26 14.39 -6.68 11.29
CA GLY A 26 13.60 -7.84 10.93
C GLY A 26 13.53 -8.02 9.42
N PHE A 27 13.21 -6.96 8.68
CA PHE A 27 13.17 -7.00 7.21
C PHE A 27 14.52 -7.35 6.60
N MET A 28 15.59 -6.69 7.05
CA MET A 28 16.97 -6.99 6.67
C MET A 28 17.30 -8.46 6.95
N SER A 29 16.88 -9.03 8.08
CA SER A 29 17.19 -10.41 8.43
C SER A 29 16.46 -11.49 7.60
N MET A 30 15.33 -11.17 6.97
CA MET A 30 14.48 -12.18 6.33
C MET A 30 14.96 -12.61 4.94
N ASN A 31 15.72 -11.78 4.21
CA ASN A 31 16.31 -12.11 2.89
C ASN A 31 17.34 -11.04 2.46
N LEU A 32 18.29 -10.72 3.36
CA LEU A 32 19.26 -9.60 3.20
C LEU A 32 19.93 -9.57 1.83
N ASP A 33 20.51 -10.70 1.43
CA ASP A 33 21.32 -10.79 0.22
C ASP A 33 20.47 -10.63 -1.03
N ARG A 34 19.25 -11.19 -1.05
CA ARG A 34 18.39 -11.18 -2.24
C ARG A 34 17.73 -9.82 -2.44
N HIS A 35 17.25 -9.18 -1.38
CA HIS A 35 16.63 -7.85 -1.49
C HIS A 35 17.67 -6.75 -1.71
N ILE A 36 18.80 -6.77 -1.02
CA ILE A 36 19.85 -5.75 -1.22
C ILE A 36 20.52 -5.92 -2.58
N ILE A 37 20.90 -7.13 -2.99
CA ILE A 37 21.56 -7.33 -4.29
C ILE A 37 20.56 -7.08 -5.43
N ALA A 38 19.32 -7.60 -5.37
CA ALA A 38 18.35 -7.35 -6.43
C ALA A 38 17.94 -5.87 -6.51
N HIS A 39 17.75 -5.17 -5.39
CA HIS A 39 17.46 -3.72 -5.44
C HIS A 39 18.68 -2.91 -5.85
N LYS A 40 19.87 -3.24 -5.37
CA LYS A 40 21.12 -2.58 -5.78
C LYS A 40 21.38 -2.80 -7.27
N ASP A 41 21.25 -4.02 -7.78
CA ASP A 41 21.48 -4.33 -9.19
C ASP A 41 20.38 -3.73 -10.07
N PHE A 42 19.11 -3.84 -9.70
CA PHE A 42 18.00 -3.19 -10.42
C PHE A 42 18.18 -1.67 -10.49
N PHE A 43 18.57 -1.06 -9.37
CA PHE A 43 18.83 0.37 -9.31
C PHE A 43 20.08 0.77 -10.11
N MET A 44 21.19 0.04 -9.97
CA MET A 44 22.41 0.29 -10.75
C MET A 44 22.18 0.11 -12.26
N HIS A 45 21.29 -0.81 -12.66
CA HIS A 45 20.84 -0.96 -14.05
C HIS A 45 19.97 0.23 -14.51
N LEU A 46 19.12 0.77 -13.64
CA LEU A 46 18.34 1.99 -13.88
C LEU A 46 19.25 3.21 -14.09
N VAL A 47 20.36 3.32 -13.35
CA VAL A 47 21.25 4.49 -13.48
C VAL A 47 22.32 4.37 -14.56
N LYS A 48 22.71 3.15 -14.97
CA LYS A 48 23.75 2.94 -15.99
C LYS A 48 23.42 3.58 -17.35
N HIS A 49 22.17 3.95 -17.58
CA HIS A 49 21.70 4.62 -18.79
C HIS A 49 21.20 6.06 -18.60
N ASP A 50 21.22 6.61 -17.36
CA ASP A 50 20.48 7.85 -17.02
C ASP A 50 21.32 8.91 -16.27
N GLY A 51 22.65 8.75 -16.21
CA GLY A 51 23.61 9.82 -15.87
C GLY A 51 23.69 10.30 -14.41
N ASP A 52 22.67 10.09 -13.57
CA ASP A 52 22.55 10.69 -12.21
C ASP A 52 22.75 9.67 -11.07
N ASN A 53 24.00 9.25 -10.83
CA ASN A 53 24.29 8.00 -10.11
C ASN A 53 24.34 8.06 -8.57
N ALA A 54 24.81 9.15 -7.98
CA ALA A 54 25.03 9.17 -6.52
C ALA A 54 23.83 9.69 -5.73
N GLU A 55 23.12 10.70 -6.26
CA GLU A 55 22.04 11.39 -5.56
C GLU A 55 20.79 10.51 -5.47
N LYS A 56 20.33 9.96 -6.60
CA LYS A 56 19.19 9.02 -6.61
C LYS A 56 19.45 7.79 -5.74
N HIS A 57 20.70 7.31 -5.64
CA HIS A 57 21.04 6.16 -4.79
C HIS A 57 20.93 6.51 -3.30
N ARG A 58 21.34 7.71 -2.91
CA ARG A 58 21.15 8.22 -1.56
C ARG A 58 19.68 8.44 -1.25
N ASP A 59 18.93 9.05 -2.16
CA ASP A 59 17.48 9.29 -1.98
C ASP A 59 16.72 7.98 -1.78
N PHE A 60 17.08 6.93 -2.52
CA PHE A 60 16.49 5.59 -2.32
C PHE A 60 16.78 5.05 -0.92
N TYR A 61 18.03 5.10 -0.44
CA TYR A 61 18.36 4.62 0.90
C TYR A 61 17.77 5.51 1.99
N ASP A 62 17.70 6.81 1.79
CA ASP A 62 17.08 7.74 2.74
C ASP A 62 15.58 7.46 2.86
N GLU A 63 14.87 7.23 1.75
CA GLU A 63 13.46 6.80 1.75
C GLU A 63 13.30 5.40 2.36
N TYR A 64 14.19 4.47 2.02
CA TYR A 64 14.13 3.08 2.47
C TYR A 64 14.44 2.92 3.96
N LEU A 65 15.30 3.76 4.51
CA LEU A 65 15.65 3.80 5.93
C LEU A 65 14.73 4.72 6.75
N ALA A 66 13.78 5.42 6.10
CA ALA A 66 12.78 6.25 6.75
C ALA A 66 11.70 5.37 7.42
N VAL A 67 12.07 4.74 8.52
CA VAL A 67 11.18 3.92 9.35
C VAL A 67 10.47 4.75 10.41
N MET A 68 9.25 4.35 10.75
CA MET A 68 8.44 4.97 11.80
C MET A 68 7.99 3.93 12.81
N ASP A 69 8.04 4.30 14.09
CA ASP A 69 7.45 3.49 15.15
C ASP A 69 5.93 3.36 14.95
N LEU A 70 5.42 2.13 14.97
CA LEU A 70 3.98 1.85 14.93
C LEU A 70 3.47 1.60 16.34
N THR A 71 2.27 2.05 16.70
CA THR A 71 1.73 1.71 18.02
C THR A 71 1.50 0.21 18.13
N ALA A 72 1.72 -0.36 19.33
CA ALA A 72 1.62 -1.79 19.55
C ALA A 72 0.22 -2.33 19.18
N GLU A 73 -0.83 -1.57 19.49
CA GLU A 73 -2.21 -1.96 19.22
C GLU A 73 -2.47 -2.07 17.71
N PHE A 74 -1.98 -1.10 16.92
CA PHE A 74 -2.13 -1.11 15.47
C PHE A 74 -1.38 -2.28 14.84
N TYR A 75 -0.12 -2.49 15.22
CA TYR A 75 0.69 -3.56 14.68
C TYR A 75 0.12 -4.94 15.01
N LEU A 76 -0.16 -5.20 16.30
CA LEU A 76 -0.65 -6.49 16.77
C LEU A 76 -2.05 -6.79 16.21
N GLN A 77 -2.94 -5.79 16.15
CA GLN A 77 -4.25 -5.97 15.53
C GLN A 77 -4.12 -6.31 14.04
N THR A 78 -3.20 -5.65 13.32
CA THR A 78 -2.97 -5.92 11.89
C THR A 78 -2.49 -7.36 11.69
N VAL A 79 -1.48 -7.80 12.46
CA VAL A 79 -0.96 -9.18 12.39
C VAL A 79 -2.07 -10.19 12.65
N ASP A 80 -2.80 -10.04 13.77
CA ASP A 80 -3.87 -10.96 14.13
C ASP A 80 -5.02 -10.96 13.13
N THR A 81 -5.53 -9.78 12.78
CA THR A 81 -6.78 -9.65 11.99
C THR A 81 -6.56 -9.94 10.51
N VAL A 82 -5.49 -9.40 9.93
CA VAL A 82 -5.23 -9.46 8.49
C VAL A 82 -4.45 -10.72 8.14
N PHE A 83 -3.32 -10.97 8.80
CA PHE A 83 -2.37 -12.01 8.40
C PHE A 83 -2.62 -13.38 9.05
N VAL A 84 -3.16 -13.43 10.28
CA VAL A 84 -3.42 -14.72 10.97
C VAL A 84 -4.85 -15.19 10.73
N ARG A 85 -5.84 -14.35 11.07
CA ARG A 85 -7.26 -14.73 10.99
C ARG A 85 -7.85 -14.59 9.61
N HIS A 86 -7.28 -13.73 8.76
CA HIS A 86 -7.85 -13.36 7.46
C HIS A 86 -9.31 -12.89 7.59
N ALA A 87 -9.58 -11.99 8.54
CA ALA A 87 -10.94 -11.66 8.94
C ALA A 87 -11.76 -10.99 7.82
N LEU A 88 -11.12 -10.20 6.94
CA LEU A 88 -11.80 -9.51 5.84
C LEU A 88 -12.38 -10.48 4.80
N PRO A 89 -11.60 -11.36 4.15
CA PRO A 89 -12.15 -12.29 3.16
C PRO A 89 -13.13 -13.32 3.75
N LYS A 90 -13.10 -13.54 5.08
CA LYS A 90 -14.07 -14.40 5.78
C LYS A 90 -15.37 -13.68 6.20
N GLY A 91 -15.45 -12.36 6.03
CA GLY A 91 -16.60 -11.57 6.51
C GLY A 91 -16.68 -11.42 8.03
N GLU A 92 -15.58 -11.65 8.74
CA GLU A 92 -15.47 -11.59 10.21
C GLU A 92 -14.87 -10.26 10.70
N MET A 93 -14.38 -9.41 9.78
CA MET A 93 -13.73 -8.15 10.14
C MET A 93 -14.75 -7.15 10.68
N MET A 94 -14.40 -6.51 11.79
CA MET A 94 -15.21 -5.47 12.43
C MET A 94 -14.45 -4.14 12.42
N HIS A 95 -15.15 -3.03 12.19
CA HIS A 95 -14.63 -1.68 12.35
C HIS A 95 -15.57 -0.85 13.23
N ARG A 96 -15.06 -0.39 14.39
CA ARG A 96 -15.84 0.42 15.37
C ARG A 96 -17.20 -0.19 15.72
N GLY A 97 -17.23 -1.51 15.91
CA GLY A 97 -18.43 -2.26 16.27
C GLY A 97 -19.35 -2.64 15.10
N ASN A 98 -19.02 -2.25 13.86
CA ASN A 98 -19.79 -2.61 12.67
C ASN A 98 -19.05 -3.65 11.83
N PRO A 99 -19.74 -4.66 11.26
CA PRO A 99 -19.12 -5.59 10.32
C PRO A 99 -18.67 -4.84 9.06
N VAL A 100 -17.50 -5.22 8.55
CA VAL A 100 -16.98 -4.73 7.27
C VAL A 100 -17.56 -5.61 6.16
N ASP A 101 -18.50 -5.07 5.41
CA ASP A 101 -19.15 -5.74 4.27
C ASP A 101 -18.66 -5.17 2.94
N THR A 102 -17.81 -5.91 2.23
CA THR A 102 -17.29 -5.53 0.90
C THR A 102 -18.38 -5.56 -0.18
N SER A 103 -19.48 -6.29 0.04
CA SER A 103 -20.62 -6.30 -0.88
C SER A 103 -21.38 -4.97 -0.87
N ALA A 104 -21.21 -4.13 0.14
CA ALA A 104 -21.79 -2.79 0.18
C ALA A 104 -21.18 -1.83 -0.87
N ILE A 105 -20.04 -2.18 -1.48
CA ILE A 105 -19.36 -1.39 -2.50
C ILE A 105 -20.07 -1.59 -3.86
N ARG A 106 -20.74 -0.53 -4.35
CA ARG A 106 -21.59 -0.58 -5.56
C ARG A 106 -21.33 0.52 -6.58
N ASN A 107 -20.90 1.69 -6.11
CA ASN A 107 -20.93 2.93 -6.89
C ASN A 107 -19.52 3.43 -7.23
N VAL A 108 -18.59 2.51 -7.46
CA VAL A 108 -17.19 2.81 -7.83
C VAL A 108 -16.74 1.84 -8.92
N ALA A 109 -15.62 2.16 -9.55
CA ALA A 109 -14.89 1.22 -10.40
C ALA A 109 -13.67 0.70 -9.61
N LEU A 110 -13.26 -0.56 -9.85
CA LEU A 110 -12.15 -1.21 -9.16
C LEU A 110 -11.04 -1.55 -10.16
N PHE A 111 -9.84 -1.04 -9.90
CA PHE A 111 -8.64 -1.37 -10.67
C PHE A 111 -7.57 -1.93 -9.74
N THR A 112 -7.10 -3.15 -10.03
CA THR A 112 -5.99 -3.79 -9.30
C THR A 112 -4.74 -3.86 -10.16
N VAL A 113 -3.58 -3.62 -9.55
CA VAL A 113 -2.27 -3.69 -10.21
C VAL A 113 -1.37 -4.63 -9.41
N GLU A 114 -0.73 -5.58 -10.09
CA GLU A 114 0.21 -6.53 -9.50
C GLU A 114 1.54 -6.53 -10.27
N GLY A 115 2.63 -6.93 -9.63
CA GLY A 115 3.92 -7.16 -10.28
C GLY A 115 4.19 -8.64 -10.50
N GLU A 116 4.67 -9.03 -11.68
CA GLU A 116 5.00 -10.43 -12.00
C GLU A 116 5.96 -11.09 -11.00
N ASN A 117 6.93 -10.31 -10.53
CA ASN A 117 7.99 -10.75 -9.61
C ASN A 117 7.79 -10.17 -8.19
N ASP A 118 6.57 -9.77 -7.82
CA ASP A 118 6.27 -9.30 -6.47
C ASP A 118 6.27 -10.48 -5.48
N ASP A 119 7.21 -10.44 -4.53
CA ASP A 119 7.37 -11.45 -3.47
C ASP A 119 6.80 -11.02 -2.11
N ILE A 120 6.22 -9.81 -2.03
CA ILE A 120 5.57 -9.25 -0.84
C ILE A 120 4.05 -9.45 -0.95
N SER A 121 3.47 -8.96 -2.04
CA SER A 121 2.06 -9.16 -2.41
C SER A 121 1.99 -9.95 -3.70
N GLY A 122 2.20 -11.26 -3.60
CA GLY A 122 2.28 -12.15 -4.75
C GLY A 122 1.02 -12.17 -5.62
N LEU A 123 1.18 -12.68 -6.84
CA LEU A 123 0.12 -12.75 -7.85
C LEU A 123 -1.18 -13.33 -7.29
N GLY A 124 -2.29 -12.69 -7.61
CA GLY A 124 -3.64 -13.04 -7.18
C GLY A 124 -4.08 -12.43 -5.86
N GLN A 125 -3.18 -11.98 -4.99
CA GLN A 125 -3.58 -11.41 -3.69
C GLN A 125 -4.31 -10.08 -3.83
N THR A 126 -3.86 -9.22 -4.74
CA THR A 126 -4.54 -7.95 -5.03
C THR A 126 -5.76 -8.20 -5.91
N GLN A 127 -5.65 -9.11 -6.88
CA GLN A 127 -6.75 -9.50 -7.76
C GLN A 127 -7.94 -10.09 -6.98
N ALA A 128 -7.72 -10.76 -5.85
CA ALA A 128 -8.79 -11.29 -4.99
C ALA A 128 -9.79 -10.23 -4.51
N ALA A 129 -9.43 -8.94 -4.52
CA ALA A 129 -10.37 -7.85 -4.23
C ALA A 129 -11.61 -7.86 -5.16
N HIS A 130 -11.46 -8.35 -6.39
CA HIS A 130 -12.55 -8.48 -7.37
C HIS A 130 -13.61 -9.48 -6.91
N ASP A 131 -13.20 -10.60 -6.30
CA ASP A 131 -14.10 -11.61 -5.76
C ASP A 131 -14.79 -11.15 -4.48
N LEU A 132 -14.13 -10.29 -3.68
CA LEU A 132 -14.71 -9.71 -2.48
C LEU A 132 -15.73 -8.61 -2.78
N CYS A 133 -15.50 -7.82 -3.84
CA CYS A 133 -16.35 -6.69 -4.21
C CYS A 133 -17.45 -7.10 -5.19
N VAL A 134 -18.23 -8.13 -4.84
CA VAL A 134 -19.20 -8.82 -5.71
C VAL A 134 -20.25 -7.93 -6.39
N ASN A 135 -20.52 -6.74 -5.85
CA ASN A 135 -21.52 -5.82 -6.40
C ASN A 135 -20.91 -4.71 -7.29
N ILE A 136 -19.62 -4.74 -7.57
CA ILE A 136 -19.01 -3.91 -8.62
C ILE A 136 -19.21 -4.63 -9.96
N PRO A 137 -19.93 -4.03 -10.93
CA PRO A 137 -20.14 -4.63 -12.25
C PRO A 137 -18.82 -4.99 -12.96
N ALA A 138 -18.80 -6.11 -13.69
CA ALA A 138 -17.60 -6.60 -14.37
C ALA A 138 -17.03 -5.59 -15.40
N ASP A 139 -17.88 -4.79 -16.04
CA ASP A 139 -17.50 -3.70 -16.95
C ASP A 139 -16.90 -2.48 -16.24
N ARG A 140 -16.86 -2.49 -14.90
CA ARG A 140 -16.22 -1.49 -14.03
C ARG A 140 -15.06 -2.07 -13.23
N GLN A 141 -14.64 -3.28 -13.56
CA GLN A 141 -13.50 -3.95 -12.98
C GLN A 141 -12.38 -4.03 -14.02
N ALA A 142 -11.15 -3.74 -13.58
CA ALA A 142 -9.95 -3.97 -14.37
C ALA A 142 -8.86 -4.57 -13.49
N HIS A 143 -8.02 -5.40 -14.09
CA HIS A 143 -6.83 -5.95 -13.45
C HIS A 143 -5.65 -5.82 -14.43
N TYR A 144 -4.50 -5.43 -13.93
CA TYR A 144 -3.27 -5.35 -14.72
C TYR A 144 -2.09 -5.95 -13.95
N MET A 145 -1.51 -6.99 -14.50
CA MET A 145 -0.24 -7.54 -14.04
C MET A 145 0.88 -6.90 -14.88
N GLN A 146 1.81 -6.20 -14.22
CA GLN A 146 2.97 -5.57 -14.83
C GLN A 146 4.10 -6.60 -14.98
N PRO A 147 4.55 -6.90 -16.22
CA PRO A 147 5.64 -7.85 -16.45
C PRO A 147 6.97 -7.35 -15.87
N ALA A 148 7.75 -8.32 -15.38
CA ALA A 148 9.13 -8.20 -14.96
C ALA A 148 9.41 -7.09 -13.94
N VAL A 149 8.45 -6.76 -13.07
CA VAL A 149 8.64 -5.87 -11.92
C VAL A 149 8.36 -6.60 -10.62
N GLY A 150 9.12 -6.28 -9.57
CA GLY A 150 8.79 -6.67 -8.20
C GLY A 150 7.93 -5.63 -7.50
N HIS A 151 7.76 -5.77 -6.18
CA HIS A 151 6.86 -4.95 -5.37
C HIS A 151 6.98 -3.45 -5.62
N TYR A 152 8.17 -2.88 -5.48
CA TYR A 152 8.38 -1.43 -5.68
C TYR A 152 8.09 -0.96 -7.11
N GLY A 153 8.27 -1.82 -8.11
CA GLY A 153 8.07 -1.45 -9.51
C GLY A 153 6.60 -1.25 -9.89
N VAL A 154 5.65 -1.61 -9.01
CA VAL A 154 4.22 -1.36 -9.23
C VAL A 154 3.81 0.08 -8.86
N PHE A 155 4.65 0.81 -8.11
CA PHE A 155 4.36 2.19 -7.67
C PHE A 155 5.55 3.17 -7.78
N ASN A 156 6.72 2.72 -8.25
CA ASN A 156 7.90 3.56 -8.43
C ASN A 156 8.72 3.10 -9.68
N GLY A 157 9.62 3.97 -10.16
CA GLY A 157 10.51 3.70 -11.28
C GLY A 157 9.95 4.10 -12.65
N SER A 158 10.78 3.93 -13.68
CA SER A 158 10.45 4.31 -15.05
C SER A 158 9.26 3.53 -15.60
N ARG A 159 9.21 2.20 -15.40
CA ARG A 159 8.09 1.35 -15.83
C ARG A 159 6.76 1.76 -15.20
N PHE A 160 6.74 2.09 -13.90
CA PHE A 160 5.54 2.63 -13.26
C PHE A 160 5.07 3.90 -13.99
N ARG A 161 5.97 4.85 -14.25
CA ARG A 161 5.64 6.12 -14.92
C ARG A 161 5.21 5.94 -16.38
N SER A 162 5.85 5.05 -17.13
CA SER A 162 5.61 4.87 -18.57
C SER A 162 4.47 3.89 -18.89
N GLU A 163 4.16 2.95 -18.01
CA GLU A 163 3.21 1.85 -18.29
C GLU A 163 2.01 1.84 -17.34
N ILE A 164 2.24 1.92 -16.02
CA ILE A 164 1.17 1.81 -15.02
C ILE A 164 0.41 3.14 -14.86
N VAL A 165 1.11 4.26 -14.73
CA VAL A 165 0.47 5.59 -14.57
C VAL A 165 -0.51 5.91 -15.70
N PRO A 166 -0.18 5.71 -17.00
CA PRO A 166 -1.15 5.91 -18.06
C PRO A 166 -2.43 5.07 -17.88
N ARG A 167 -2.31 3.80 -17.47
CA ARG A 167 -3.47 2.93 -17.21
C ARG A 167 -4.32 3.44 -16.05
N ILE A 168 -3.68 3.91 -14.98
CA ILE A 168 -4.40 4.54 -13.85
C ILE A 168 -5.16 5.78 -14.34
N VAL A 169 -4.50 6.64 -15.11
CA VAL A 169 -5.10 7.88 -15.65
C VAL A 169 -6.26 7.54 -16.60
N ASP A 170 -6.09 6.56 -17.47
CA ASP A 170 -7.12 6.11 -18.42
C ASP A 170 -8.31 5.49 -17.68
N PHE A 171 -8.06 4.68 -16.66
CA PHE A 171 -9.10 4.11 -15.81
C PHE A 171 -9.90 5.20 -15.08
N ILE A 172 -9.19 6.13 -14.41
CA ILE A 172 -9.84 7.27 -13.73
C ILE A 172 -10.62 8.12 -14.73
N THR A 173 -10.10 8.34 -15.95
CA THR A 173 -10.78 9.15 -16.97
C THR A 173 -12.05 8.45 -17.49
N SER A 174 -11.97 7.13 -17.70
CA SER A 174 -13.08 6.29 -18.18
C SER A 174 -14.27 6.28 -17.21
N TYR A 175 -14.02 6.21 -15.90
CA TYR A 175 -15.09 6.07 -14.89
C TYR A 175 -15.35 7.34 -14.05
N GLY A 176 -14.39 8.26 -13.98
CA GLY A 176 -14.44 9.45 -13.11
C GLY A 176 -15.37 10.57 -13.58
N ARG A 177 -15.69 10.64 -14.89
CA ARG A 177 -16.63 11.65 -15.43
C ARG A 177 -18.10 11.25 -15.31
N GLN A 178 -18.42 9.96 -15.24
CA GLN A 178 -19.80 9.47 -15.25
C GLN A 178 -20.50 9.57 -13.87
N MET A 179 -19.75 9.75 -12.77
CA MET A 179 -20.28 9.60 -11.40
C MET A 179 -20.34 10.89 -10.56
N ARG A 180 -20.36 12.08 -11.17
CA ARG A 180 -20.66 13.30 -10.43
C ARG A 180 -22.14 13.33 -10.04
N VAL A 181 -22.49 12.70 -8.92
CA VAL A 181 -23.66 13.14 -8.14
C VAL A 181 -23.30 14.54 -7.64
N ALA A 182 -24.06 15.55 -8.06
CA ALA A 182 -23.84 16.92 -7.61
C ALA A 182 -23.79 16.94 -6.08
N ALA A 183 -22.66 17.36 -5.50
CA ALA A 183 -22.56 17.54 -4.07
C ALA A 183 -23.63 18.55 -3.64
N LYS A 184 -24.57 18.15 -2.78
CA LYS A 184 -25.54 19.09 -2.20
C LYS A 184 -24.75 20.18 -1.49
N PRO A 185 -25.00 21.47 -1.76
CA PRO A 185 -24.29 22.55 -1.08
C PRO A 185 -24.47 22.40 0.43
N ARG A 186 -23.35 22.41 1.15
CA ARG A 186 -23.35 22.29 2.61
C ARG A 186 -23.91 23.61 3.16
N LEU A 187 -25.14 23.58 3.67
CA LEU A 187 -25.73 24.70 4.41
C LEU A 187 -24.89 24.92 5.68
N VAL A 188 -24.01 25.91 5.64
CA VAL A 188 -23.31 26.40 6.83
C VAL A 188 -24.33 27.21 7.61
N ARG A 189 -24.80 26.69 8.75
CA ARG A 189 -25.51 27.53 9.74
C ARG A 189 -24.49 28.48 10.33
N SER A 190 -24.62 29.78 10.04
CA SER A 190 -23.94 30.81 10.82
C SER A 190 -24.41 30.70 12.26
N ALA A 191 -23.50 30.34 13.17
CA ALA A 191 -23.73 30.47 14.59
C ALA A 191 -23.85 31.97 14.90
N LYS A 192 -25.04 32.41 15.30
CA LYS A 192 -25.20 33.63 16.09
C LYS A 192 -24.97 33.23 17.55
N GLY A 193 -23.99 33.85 18.17
CA GLY A 193 -23.66 33.78 19.59
C GLY A 193 -22.62 34.83 19.88
#